data_AF-A0A962GHF7-F1
#
_entry.id   AF-A0A962GHF7-F1
#
_cell.length_a   1.000
_cell.length_b   1.000
_cell.length_c   1.000
_cell.angle_alpha   90.00
_cell.angle_beta   90.00
_cell.angle_gamma   90.00
#
_symmetry.space_group_name_H-M   'P 1'
#
loop_
_entity.id
_entity.type
_entity.pdbx_description
1 polymer ?
#
loop_
_entity_poly.entity_id
_entity_poly.type
_entity_poly.pdbx_seq_one_letter_code
_entity_poly.pdbx_strand_id
1 'polypeptide(L)'
;MSKFFTIFLLLFSNYIDSKSWNHLLAQKEHLQFSPDFPTIESPVLIDNKLVFKGLSYQHFGLWSYDTQTNELLTLIPSKANNSIRNLTNTGSEVYFLYRETEYGHDTIWKTDGTLSGTGELNNEHVFIGGSPNQPSMVFEDNVLLARGSNGVILEFSNNQMISHDVGLYDVFLNRLCVFGPQNFVTFDYYDEKRVVHITESGISELSTILPEGFVINHMVNIDNDCYIHITEGFDYNAPFDILKVSPSGETKLFSDNDNLQNIYQIFKHNNKKYAFRKNLDEENSSSILTLSAENQIENVLFTLSNGSFNEIISTKGQLHVRFDESLTGEYKHYYMGPDNSFLPLRSNRYLKLPNHYPSLNSDTLILTEEELLGKIEINSINSDGQQVTVSSQGFDFIDAISSEFSDNVFYLLRDRETGIKSIYSLSDQPYIGAPSSGIWHDPELKNQGLFIRQGNRHFGAPYIFATMYTFHNGQPFWVAGNTDYSPGQSSIQIDLFDFQGSNFFELFEEPARNEFGTITITPSGCDSMHIQVAHDGLTHDFNFRRINNTTYKKYCLQN
;
A
#
# COMPACT_ATOMS: atom_id res chain seq x y z
N MET A 1 30.85 1.03 -55.11
CA MET A 1 29.50 0.74 -54.55
C MET A 1 29.68 0.14 -53.17
N SER A 2 29.88 1.02 -52.20
CA SER A 2 30.06 0.76 -50.78
C SER A 2 29.06 1.66 -50.06
N LYS A 3 28.55 1.19 -48.91
CA LYS A 3 27.54 1.81 -48.03
C LYS A 3 26.07 1.61 -48.45
N PHE A 4 25.44 0.54 -47.95
CA PHE A 4 23.98 0.56 -47.68
C PHE A 4 23.47 -0.52 -46.70
N PHE A 5 24.32 -1.15 -45.89
CA PHE A 5 23.88 -2.24 -44.99
C PHE A 5 24.49 -2.13 -43.58
N THR A 6 24.30 -0.97 -42.94
CA THR A 6 24.56 -0.80 -41.50
C THR A 6 23.73 0.40 -41.05
N ILE A 7 22.46 0.18 -40.73
CA ILE A 7 21.54 0.99 -39.89
C ILE A 7 20.18 0.27 -40.00
N PHE A 8 20.00 -0.81 -39.23
CA PHE A 8 18.67 -1.33 -38.85
C PHE A 8 18.75 -2.30 -37.65
N LEU A 9 19.88 -2.32 -36.93
CA LEU A 9 20.17 -3.27 -35.85
C LEU A 9 20.67 -2.54 -34.58
N LEU A 10 19.97 -1.46 -34.22
CA LEU A 10 19.86 -0.98 -32.84
C LEU A 10 18.38 -1.21 -32.49
N LEU A 11 18.03 -2.44 -32.10
CA LEU A 11 17.93 -2.80 -30.69
C LEU A 11 17.00 -1.85 -29.93
N PHE A 12 15.76 -1.71 -30.40
CA PHE A 12 14.64 -1.82 -29.48
C PHE A 12 14.56 -3.30 -29.05
N SER A 13 15.52 -3.75 -28.24
CA SER A 13 15.18 -4.73 -27.22
C SER A 13 14.29 -3.95 -26.25
N ASN A 14 13.01 -3.80 -26.61
CA ASN A 14 12.00 -3.63 -25.60
C ASN A 14 12.10 -4.92 -24.80
N TYR A 15 12.95 -4.91 -23.77
CA TYR A 15 12.77 -5.75 -22.61
C TYR A 15 11.37 -5.39 -22.16
N ILE A 16 10.39 -6.14 -22.67
CA ILE A 16 9.08 -6.21 -22.07
C ILE A 16 9.38 -6.99 -20.80
N ASP A 17 9.85 -6.28 -19.78
CA ASP A 17 10.03 -6.85 -18.46
C ASP A 17 8.65 -7.34 -18.05
N SER A 18 8.49 -8.66 -18.13
CA SER A 18 7.23 -9.30 -17.81
C SER A 18 7.11 -9.28 -16.30
N LYS A 19 6.47 -8.23 -15.77
CA LYS A 19 6.15 -8.19 -14.35
C LYS A 19 5.17 -9.32 -14.02
N SER A 20 5.18 -9.78 -12.78
CA SER A 20 4.30 -10.85 -12.32
C SER A 20 3.71 -10.56 -10.95
N TRP A 21 2.52 -11.10 -10.72
CA TRP A 21 1.89 -11.10 -9.41
C TRP A 21 2.49 -12.21 -8.54
N ASN A 22 3.45 -11.81 -7.72
CA ASN A 22 4.09 -12.69 -6.77
C ASN A 22 3.23 -12.79 -5.51
N HIS A 23 2.51 -13.89 -5.40
CA HIS A 23 1.65 -14.20 -4.27
C HIS A 23 2.47 -14.42 -2.98
N LEU A 24 2.34 -13.56 -1.97
CA LEU A 24 3.12 -13.69 -0.73
C LEU A 24 2.34 -14.45 0.32
N LEU A 25 1.10 -14.02 0.53
CA LEU A 25 0.25 -14.56 1.57
C LEU A 25 -1.15 -14.77 1.00
N ALA A 26 -1.47 -16.03 0.72
CA ALA A 26 -2.86 -16.42 0.57
C ALA A 26 -3.55 -16.38 1.92
N GLN A 27 -4.85 -16.13 1.86
CA GLN A 27 -5.75 -16.81 2.77
C GLN A 27 -5.52 -18.33 2.65
N LYS A 28 -4.63 -18.88 3.48
CA LYS A 28 -4.49 -20.32 3.64
C LYS A 28 -5.78 -20.83 4.26
N GLU A 29 -6.08 -22.12 4.14
CA GLU A 29 -7.22 -22.73 4.84
C GLU A 29 -7.27 -22.32 6.32
N HIS A 30 -6.09 -22.07 6.92
CA HIS A 30 -5.89 -21.72 8.32
C HIS A 30 -5.72 -20.22 8.63
N LEU A 31 -5.74 -19.30 7.67
CA LEU A 31 -5.64 -17.86 7.95
C LEU A 31 -6.47 -17.06 6.95
N GLN A 32 -7.49 -16.35 7.41
CA GLN A 32 -8.36 -15.52 6.57
C GLN A 32 -8.21 -14.04 6.90
N PHE A 33 -8.11 -13.19 5.89
CA PHE A 33 -8.35 -11.77 6.08
C PHE A 33 -9.82 -11.57 6.43
N SER A 34 -10.12 -10.73 7.42
CA SER A 34 -11.49 -10.56 7.91
C SER A 34 -12.45 -10.23 6.76
N PRO A 35 -13.57 -10.98 6.59
CA PRO A 35 -14.45 -10.83 5.44
C PRO A 35 -15.23 -9.50 5.45
N ASP A 36 -15.52 -8.96 6.64
CA ASP A 36 -16.62 -8.00 6.85
C ASP A 36 -16.24 -6.51 6.93
N PHE A 37 -14.97 -6.14 6.78
CA PHE A 37 -14.57 -4.74 6.99
C PHE A 37 -14.37 -3.95 5.70
N PRO A 38 -15.14 -2.86 5.48
CA PRO A 38 -14.79 -1.86 4.48
C PRO A 38 -13.52 -1.13 4.92
N THR A 39 -12.43 -1.36 4.18
CA THR A 39 -11.31 -0.43 3.94
C THR A 39 -10.38 0.06 5.07
N ILE A 40 -10.67 -0.09 6.36
CA ILE A 40 -9.91 0.66 7.41
C ILE A 40 -8.89 -0.18 8.20
N GLU A 41 -9.01 -1.50 8.16
CA GLU A 41 -8.05 -2.39 8.81
C GLU A 41 -7.13 -3.06 7.78
N SER A 42 -6.61 -2.25 6.86
CA SER A 42 -5.63 -2.70 5.91
C SER A 42 -4.36 -3.17 6.62
N PRO A 43 -3.67 -4.19 6.08
CA PRO A 43 -2.34 -4.53 6.53
C PRO A 43 -1.43 -3.30 6.54
N VAL A 44 -0.56 -3.21 7.53
CA VAL A 44 0.43 -2.15 7.66
C VAL A 44 1.82 -2.74 7.46
N LEU A 45 2.67 -2.05 6.70
CA LEU A 45 4.05 -2.45 6.49
C LEU A 45 4.98 -1.69 7.45
N ILE A 46 5.67 -2.42 8.32
CA ILE A 46 6.75 -1.89 9.17
C ILE A 46 8.04 -2.64 8.85
N ASP A 47 9.08 -1.92 8.43
CA ASP A 47 10.29 -2.49 7.85
C ASP A 47 10.00 -3.52 6.74
N ASN A 48 10.22 -4.81 7.04
CA ASN A 48 9.94 -5.96 6.17
C ASN A 48 8.83 -6.86 6.73
N LYS A 49 7.97 -6.34 7.61
CA LYS A 49 6.90 -7.10 8.24
C LYS A 49 5.55 -6.50 7.90
N LEU A 50 4.68 -7.34 7.35
CA LEU A 50 3.27 -7.04 7.19
C LEU A 50 2.55 -7.38 8.48
N VAL A 51 2.05 -6.35 9.17
CA VAL A 51 1.23 -6.47 10.36
C VAL A 51 -0.23 -6.34 9.96
N PHE A 52 -1.04 -7.35 10.27
CA PHE A 52 -2.45 -7.37 9.85
C PHE A 52 -3.31 -8.18 10.79
N LYS A 53 -4.61 -7.90 10.73
CA LYS A 53 -5.62 -8.69 11.43
C LYS A 53 -6.00 -9.91 10.59
N GLY A 54 -6.02 -11.08 11.20
CA GLY A 54 -6.32 -12.33 10.54
C GLY A 54 -7.11 -13.28 11.43
N LEU A 55 -7.85 -14.20 10.81
CA LEU A 55 -8.62 -15.26 11.45
C LEU A 55 -7.96 -16.60 11.20
N SER A 56 -7.54 -17.31 12.24
CA SER A 56 -7.21 -18.73 12.14
C SER A 56 -8.38 -19.64 12.46
N TYR A 57 -8.21 -20.95 12.30
CA TYR A 57 -9.22 -21.94 12.74
C TYR A 57 -9.63 -21.80 14.21
N GLN A 58 -8.75 -21.25 15.05
CA GLN A 58 -8.94 -21.25 16.50
C GLN A 58 -9.31 -19.87 17.04
N HIS A 59 -8.87 -18.80 16.40
CA HIS A 59 -9.01 -17.45 16.95
C HIS A 59 -8.80 -16.37 15.87
N PHE A 60 -9.39 -15.20 16.10
CA PHE A 60 -8.95 -13.96 15.44
C PHE A 60 -7.61 -13.53 16.03
N GLY A 61 -6.88 -12.61 15.42
CA GLY A 61 -5.66 -12.12 16.03
C GLY A 61 -4.93 -11.10 15.20
N LEU A 62 -3.89 -10.54 15.82
CA LEU A 62 -2.90 -9.73 15.16
C LEU A 62 -1.79 -10.66 14.70
N TRP A 63 -1.44 -10.56 13.43
CA TRP A 63 -0.44 -11.39 12.78
C TRP A 63 0.67 -10.52 12.22
N SER A 64 1.86 -11.09 12.17
CA SER A 64 3.04 -10.53 11.54
C SER A 64 3.53 -11.51 10.49
N TYR A 65 3.76 -11.03 9.27
CA TYR A 65 4.38 -11.79 8.21
C TYR A 65 5.67 -11.12 7.76
N ASP A 66 6.80 -11.76 8.01
CA ASP A 66 8.10 -11.28 7.56
C ASP A 66 8.28 -11.59 6.07
N THR A 67 8.39 -10.55 5.24
CA THR A 67 8.44 -10.66 3.78
C THR A 67 9.79 -11.13 3.26
N GLN A 68 10.83 -11.19 4.11
CA GLN A 68 12.14 -11.72 3.75
C GLN A 68 12.27 -13.19 4.12
N THR A 69 11.83 -13.58 5.32
CA THR A 69 11.94 -14.97 5.80
C THR A 69 10.71 -15.82 5.48
N ASN A 70 9.61 -15.19 5.07
CA ASN A 70 8.27 -15.79 4.94
C ASN A 70 7.75 -16.40 6.25
N GLU A 71 8.25 -15.92 7.40
CA GLU A 71 7.79 -16.35 8.71
C GLU A 71 6.45 -15.68 9.03
N LEU A 72 5.47 -16.51 9.41
CA LEU A 72 4.16 -16.06 9.88
C LEU A 72 4.07 -16.25 11.39
N LEU A 73 3.81 -15.18 12.12
CA LEU A 73 3.76 -15.14 13.58
C LEU A 73 2.43 -14.57 14.06
N THR A 74 1.79 -15.26 15.01
CA THR A 74 0.68 -14.68 15.78
C THR A 74 1.25 -13.77 16.86
N LEU A 75 0.94 -12.47 16.81
CA LEU A 75 1.35 -11.50 17.83
C LEU A 75 0.38 -11.50 19.02
N ILE A 76 -0.93 -11.45 18.73
CA ILE A 76 -1.98 -11.46 19.75
C ILE A 76 -3.10 -12.39 19.30
N PRO A 77 -3.33 -13.54 19.96
CA PRO A 77 -4.53 -14.31 19.76
C PRO A 77 -5.73 -13.58 20.40
N SER A 78 -6.84 -13.48 19.69
CA SER A 78 -8.10 -12.92 20.17
C SER A 78 -9.28 -13.85 19.90
N LYS A 79 -10.18 -13.97 20.88
CA LYS A 79 -11.43 -14.72 20.73
C LYS A 79 -12.50 -13.95 19.96
N ALA A 80 -12.41 -12.63 19.82
CA ALA A 80 -13.41 -11.80 19.17
C ALA A 80 -12.88 -11.15 17.89
N ASN A 81 -13.72 -11.12 16.84
CA ASN A 81 -13.37 -10.52 15.55
C ASN A 81 -13.05 -9.03 15.69
N ASN A 82 -13.70 -8.31 16.61
CA ASN A 82 -13.58 -6.85 16.69
C ASN A 82 -12.55 -6.37 17.73
N SER A 83 -11.70 -7.29 18.19
CA SER A 83 -10.71 -6.99 19.23
C SER A 83 -9.56 -6.14 18.77
N ILE A 84 -9.24 -6.05 17.48
CA ILE A 84 -8.10 -5.30 16.97
C ILE A 84 -8.62 -4.34 15.93
N ARG A 85 -8.30 -3.06 16.08
CA ARG A 85 -8.77 -1.95 15.22
C ARG A 85 -7.71 -0.87 15.09
N ASN A 86 -7.84 -0.04 14.05
CA ASN A 86 -7.03 1.15 13.80
C ASN A 86 -5.52 0.89 13.84
N LEU A 87 -5.01 0.06 12.93
CA LEU A 87 -3.57 -0.11 12.78
C LEU A 87 -2.97 1.20 12.24
N THR A 88 -2.16 1.89 13.04
CA THR A 88 -1.51 3.15 12.71
C THR A 88 -0.01 2.96 12.64
N ASN A 89 0.57 3.16 11.44
CA ASN A 89 2.01 3.09 11.22
C ASN A 89 2.71 4.33 11.76
N THR A 90 3.83 4.14 12.45
CA THR A 90 4.70 5.22 12.95
C THR A 90 6.15 5.08 12.45
N GLY A 91 6.37 4.12 11.55
CA GLY A 91 7.66 3.75 10.98
C GLY A 91 8.15 2.42 11.51
N SER A 92 8.79 2.42 12.67
CA SER A 92 9.29 1.19 13.29
C SER A 92 8.23 0.46 14.13
N GLU A 93 7.11 1.11 14.44
CA GLU A 93 6.06 0.55 15.30
C GLU A 93 4.68 0.76 14.66
N VAL A 94 3.76 -0.16 14.96
CA VAL A 94 2.32 -0.02 14.71
C VAL A 94 1.61 0.13 16.04
N TYR A 95 0.81 1.18 16.16
CA TYR A 95 -0.09 1.39 17.28
C TYR A 95 -1.50 0.93 16.88
N PHE A 96 -2.24 0.35 17.81
CA PHE A 96 -3.59 -0.15 17.55
C PHE A 96 -4.43 -0.20 18.81
N LEU A 97 -5.75 -0.29 18.60
CA LEU A 97 -6.71 -0.45 19.67
C LEU A 97 -7.01 -1.92 19.85
N TYR A 98 -6.85 -2.40 21.08
CA TYR A 98 -7.17 -3.75 21.48
C TYR A 98 -8.34 -3.80 22.46
N ARG A 99 -9.25 -4.75 22.23
CA ARG A 99 -10.38 -5.05 23.10
C ARG A 99 -10.38 -6.52 23.45
N GLU A 100 -10.11 -6.84 24.72
CA GLU A 100 -9.99 -8.23 25.17
C GLU A 100 -11.29 -9.05 25.00
N THR A 101 -12.44 -8.41 25.23
CA THR A 101 -13.76 -9.03 25.11
C THR A 101 -14.69 -8.20 24.24
N GLU A 102 -15.76 -8.78 23.70
CA GLU A 102 -16.73 -8.06 22.85
C GLU A 102 -17.28 -6.78 23.50
N TYR A 103 -17.47 -6.83 24.83
CA TYR A 103 -17.99 -5.74 25.66
C TYR A 103 -16.89 -5.02 26.46
N GLY A 104 -15.61 -5.34 26.23
CA GLY A 104 -14.49 -4.73 26.92
C GLY A 104 -14.28 -3.28 26.50
N HIS A 105 -13.50 -2.56 27.31
CA HIS A 105 -12.97 -1.27 26.92
C HIS A 105 -11.81 -1.43 25.94
N ASP A 106 -11.61 -0.44 25.08
CA ASP A 106 -10.46 -0.39 24.21
C ASP A 106 -9.24 0.10 25.00
N THR A 107 -8.11 -0.53 24.75
CA THR A 107 -6.80 -0.19 25.30
C THR A 107 -5.84 0.07 24.15
N ILE A 108 -4.83 0.90 24.35
CA ILE A 108 -3.84 1.19 23.31
C ILE A 108 -2.67 0.24 23.44
N TRP A 109 -2.34 -0.38 22.31
CA TRP A 109 -1.25 -1.33 22.18
C TRP A 109 -0.29 -0.86 21.10
N LYS A 110 0.94 -1.37 21.17
CA LYS A 110 1.91 -1.23 20.10
C LYS A 110 2.56 -2.56 19.74
N THR A 111 3.15 -2.61 18.56
CA THR A 111 3.97 -3.73 18.09
C THR A 111 5.07 -3.23 17.14
N ASP A 112 6.24 -3.84 17.20
CA ASP A 112 7.31 -3.74 16.20
C ASP A 112 7.26 -4.92 15.19
N GLY A 113 6.15 -5.66 15.18
CA GLY A 113 5.97 -6.86 14.37
C GLY A 113 6.59 -8.12 14.99
N THR A 114 7.10 -8.06 16.22
CA THR A 114 7.62 -9.20 16.99
C THR A 114 6.81 -9.46 18.25
N LEU A 115 6.87 -10.68 18.78
CA LEU A 115 6.21 -11.01 20.05
C LEU A 115 6.74 -10.16 21.22
N SER A 116 8.06 -9.91 21.29
CA SER A 116 8.68 -9.16 22.40
C SER A 116 8.36 -7.67 22.37
N GLY A 117 8.19 -7.08 21.19
CA GLY A 117 7.81 -5.68 21.02
C GLY A 117 6.30 -5.46 20.99
N THR A 118 5.50 -6.51 21.14
CA THR A 118 4.03 -6.40 21.20
C THR A 118 3.57 -6.30 22.64
N GLY A 119 2.88 -5.21 22.98
CA GLY A 119 2.35 -5.02 24.33
C GLY A 119 1.40 -3.86 24.48
N GLU A 120 0.63 -3.90 25.56
CA GLU A 120 -0.23 -2.81 26.02
C GLU A 120 0.64 -1.63 26.48
N LEU A 121 0.30 -0.42 26.05
CA LEU A 121 1.01 0.79 26.47
C LEU A 121 0.49 1.33 27.80
N ASN A 122 -0.80 1.20 28.04
CA ASN A 122 -1.42 1.59 29.31
C ASN A 122 -2.80 0.94 29.45
N ASN A 123 -3.23 0.76 30.71
CA ASN A 123 -4.53 0.23 31.11
C ASN A 123 -5.66 1.29 31.07
N GLU A 124 -5.38 2.52 30.63
CA GLU A 124 -6.42 3.53 30.50
C GLU A 124 -7.39 3.20 29.37
N HIS A 125 -8.68 3.32 29.68
CA HIS A 125 -9.75 3.03 28.74
C HIS A 125 -9.89 4.16 27.73
N VAL A 126 -9.79 3.79 26.45
CA VAL A 126 -10.05 4.66 25.31
C VAL A 126 -11.50 4.47 24.90
N PHE A 127 -12.20 5.57 24.61
CA PHE A 127 -13.58 5.48 24.10
C PHE A 127 -13.58 5.68 22.60
N ILE A 128 -13.97 4.62 21.91
CA ILE A 128 -14.34 4.69 20.51
C ILE A 128 -15.84 4.97 20.47
N GLY A 129 -16.20 6.23 20.68
CA GLY A 129 -17.57 6.74 20.56
C GLY A 129 -18.07 6.95 19.14
N GLY A 130 -17.29 6.53 18.15
CA GLY A 130 -17.51 6.85 16.74
C GLY A 130 -17.94 5.65 15.91
N SER A 131 -18.34 5.96 14.68
CA SER A 131 -18.47 4.96 13.62
C SER A 131 -17.18 4.12 13.56
N PRO A 132 -17.25 2.79 13.35
CA PRO A 132 -16.06 1.95 13.18
C PRO A 132 -15.15 2.41 12.03
N ASN A 133 -15.63 3.35 11.21
CA ASN A 133 -14.92 3.86 10.06
C ASN A 133 -14.14 5.16 10.29
N GLN A 134 -13.92 5.60 11.53
CA GLN A 134 -13.20 6.85 11.81
C GLN A 134 -11.88 6.59 12.54
N PRO A 135 -10.75 7.19 12.09
CA PRO A 135 -9.46 7.02 12.75
C PRO A 135 -9.55 7.57 14.17
N SER A 136 -9.34 6.71 15.17
CA SER A 136 -9.38 7.11 16.59
C SER A 136 -7.99 7.43 17.15
N MET A 137 -6.96 7.36 16.31
CA MET A 137 -5.58 7.73 16.63
C MET A 137 -4.94 8.47 15.45
N VAL A 138 -4.09 9.46 15.77
CA VAL A 138 -3.25 10.19 14.81
C VAL A 138 -1.83 10.19 15.33
N PHE A 139 -0.86 9.97 14.44
CA PHE A 139 0.56 10.05 14.75
C PHE A 139 1.18 11.15 13.92
N GLU A 140 1.73 12.17 14.59
CA GLU A 140 2.38 13.31 13.95
C GLU A 140 3.54 13.79 14.84
N ASP A 141 4.68 14.14 14.26
CA ASP A 141 5.87 14.63 14.96
C ASP A 141 6.30 13.81 16.20
N ASN A 142 6.24 12.48 16.08
CA ASN A 142 6.53 11.49 17.14
C ASN A 142 5.56 11.51 18.33
N VAL A 143 4.37 12.06 18.14
CA VAL A 143 3.30 12.09 19.13
C VAL A 143 2.12 11.29 18.59
N LEU A 144 1.68 10.29 19.34
CA LEU A 144 0.41 9.63 19.08
C LEU A 144 -0.67 10.31 19.92
N LEU A 145 -1.69 10.84 19.27
CA LEU A 145 -2.88 11.39 19.91
C LEU A 145 -4.03 10.42 19.74
N ALA A 146 -4.77 10.20 20.82
CA ALA A 146 -5.98 9.37 20.85
C ALA A 146 -7.07 10.02 21.69
N ARG A 147 -8.32 9.58 21.52
CA ARG A 147 -9.46 10.09 22.30
C ARG A 147 -9.69 9.23 23.56
N GLY A 148 -9.51 9.82 24.74
CA GLY A 148 -9.80 9.17 26.01
C GLY A 148 -11.29 8.99 26.28
N SER A 149 -11.64 8.16 27.27
CA SER A 149 -13.02 7.73 27.46
C SER A 149 -14.03 8.75 27.98
N ASN A 150 -13.50 9.78 28.60
CA ASN A 150 -14.19 10.99 29.06
C ASN A 150 -14.17 12.12 28.02
N GLY A 151 -13.71 11.85 26.79
CA GLY A 151 -13.61 12.85 25.72
C GLY A 151 -12.35 13.70 25.77
N VAL A 152 -11.40 13.43 26.67
CA VAL A 152 -10.10 14.10 26.72
C VAL A 152 -9.19 13.66 25.56
N ILE A 153 -8.12 14.41 25.33
CA ILE A 153 -7.05 14.00 24.42
C ILE A 153 -6.00 13.25 25.22
N LEU A 154 -5.70 12.03 24.81
CA LEU A 154 -4.59 11.24 25.31
C LEU A 154 -3.41 11.42 24.36
N GLU A 155 -2.35 12.02 24.88
CA GLU A 155 -1.08 12.14 24.19
C GLU A 155 -0.14 11.03 24.64
N PHE A 156 0.49 10.35 23.70
CA PHE A 156 1.58 9.43 23.94
C PHE A 156 2.83 9.99 23.27
N SER A 157 3.77 10.41 24.11
CA SER A 157 5.06 10.93 23.69
C SER A 157 6.10 10.52 24.72
N ASN A 158 7.35 10.29 24.29
CA ASN A 158 8.45 9.93 25.19
C ASN A 158 8.16 8.73 26.13
N ASN A 159 7.41 7.72 25.65
CA ASN A 159 6.92 6.57 26.44
C ASN A 159 6.06 6.96 27.66
N GLN A 160 5.45 8.13 27.66
CA GLN A 160 4.52 8.59 28.68
C GLN A 160 3.17 8.90 28.07
N MET A 161 2.12 8.67 28.84
CA MET A 161 0.77 9.13 28.52
C MET A 161 0.48 10.41 29.29
N ILE A 162 -0.05 11.40 28.60
CA ILE A 162 -0.49 12.67 29.16
C ILE A 162 -1.93 12.89 28.74
N SER A 163 -2.80 13.19 29.70
CA SER A 163 -4.21 13.48 29.46
C SER A 163 -4.42 14.99 29.46
N HIS A 164 -5.02 15.51 28.38
CA HIS A 164 -5.34 16.92 28.22
C HIS A 164 -6.84 17.12 28.30
N ASP A 165 -7.30 17.94 29.24
CA ASP A 165 -8.72 18.23 29.50
C ASP A 165 -9.32 19.17 28.43
N VAL A 166 -9.34 18.68 27.19
CA VAL A 166 -9.94 19.31 26.02
C VAL A 166 -10.95 18.34 25.44
N GLY A 167 -12.21 18.76 25.37
CA GLY A 167 -13.32 17.94 24.91
C GLY A 167 -13.27 17.71 23.40
N LEU A 168 -12.93 16.49 22.99
CA LEU A 168 -13.18 15.98 21.65
C LEU A 168 -14.46 15.14 21.66
N TYR A 169 -15.53 15.66 21.06
CA TYR A 169 -16.77 14.88 20.92
C TYR A 169 -16.82 14.11 19.58
N ASP A 170 -16.17 14.63 18.54
CA ASP A 170 -16.26 14.10 17.19
C ASP A 170 -14.89 13.87 16.55
N VAL A 171 -14.85 12.86 15.68
CA VAL A 171 -13.69 11.98 15.41
C VAL A 171 -12.80 12.52 14.29
N PHE A 172 -12.74 13.84 14.15
CA PHE A 172 -11.91 14.48 13.13
C PHE A 172 -10.53 14.78 13.69
N LEU A 173 -9.74 13.74 13.99
CA LEU A 173 -8.31 13.92 14.31
C LEU A 173 -7.52 14.54 13.14
N ASN A 174 -8.12 14.68 11.97
CA ASN A 174 -7.65 15.53 10.86
C ASN A 174 -7.86 17.05 11.09
N ARG A 175 -8.17 17.47 12.32
CA ARG A 175 -8.28 18.87 12.76
C ARG A 175 -7.40 19.11 14.00
N LEU A 176 -6.15 18.73 13.88
CA LEU A 176 -5.12 19.05 14.84
C LEU A 176 -3.81 19.34 14.10
N CYS A 177 -2.92 20.10 14.72
CA CYS A 177 -1.55 20.27 14.28
C CYS A 177 -0.64 19.99 15.47
N VAL A 178 0.22 18.99 15.38
CA VAL A 178 1.20 18.69 16.43
C VAL A 178 2.53 19.38 16.13
N PHE A 179 3.02 20.24 17.02
CA PHE A 179 4.36 20.83 16.94
C PHE A 179 5.40 20.03 17.74
N GLY A 180 4.95 19.11 18.59
CA GLY A 180 5.76 18.20 19.38
C GLY A 180 5.03 17.75 20.65
N PRO A 181 5.74 17.05 21.55
CA PRO A 181 5.21 16.63 22.84
C PRO A 181 4.62 17.80 23.61
N GLN A 182 3.39 17.65 24.10
CA GLN A 182 2.62 18.67 24.82
C GLN A 182 2.57 20.02 24.10
N ASN A 183 2.70 20.05 22.76
CA ASN A 183 2.63 21.28 21.99
C ASN A 183 1.82 21.04 20.71
N PHE A 184 0.53 21.33 20.77
CA PHE A 184 -0.35 21.13 19.61
C PHE A 184 -1.57 22.05 19.64
N VAL A 185 -2.12 22.30 18.46
CA VAL A 185 -3.31 23.13 18.26
C VAL A 185 -4.45 22.25 17.84
N THR A 186 -5.62 22.47 18.43
CA THR A 186 -6.87 21.80 18.06
C THR A 186 -8.05 22.72 18.31
N PHE A 187 -9.27 22.24 18.12
CA PHE A 187 -10.49 22.99 18.37
C PHE A 187 -11.31 22.30 19.46
N ASP A 188 -12.01 23.08 20.27
CA ASP A 188 -12.96 22.58 21.25
C ASP A 188 -14.28 22.27 20.53
N TYR A 189 -14.77 21.04 20.62
CA TYR A 189 -16.00 20.66 19.91
C TYR A 189 -17.23 21.39 20.43
N TYR A 190 -17.31 21.64 21.74
CA TYR A 190 -18.50 22.24 22.35
C TYR A 190 -18.68 23.70 21.95
N ASP A 191 -17.62 24.30 21.42
CA ASP A 191 -17.62 25.63 20.85
C ASP A 191 -16.78 25.59 19.56
N GLU A 192 -17.40 25.24 18.43
CA GLU A 192 -16.73 25.08 17.12
C GLU A 192 -15.90 26.30 16.67
N LYS A 193 -15.99 27.43 17.39
CA LYS A 193 -15.22 28.64 17.16
C LYS A 193 -13.95 28.74 18.02
N ARG A 194 -13.77 27.84 18.98
CA ARG A 194 -12.71 27.90 19.99
C ARG A 194 -11.52 27.06 19.56
N VAL A 195 -10.50 27.75 19.06
CA VAL A 195 -9.19 27.14 18.81
C VAL A 195 -8.37 27.19 20.09
N VAL A 196 -7.86 26.04 20.53
CA VAL A 196 -7.04 25.91 21.72
C VAL A 196 -5.62 25.51 21.34
N HIS A 197 -4.66 26.10 22.04
CA HIS A 197 -3.25 25.76 21.94
C HIS A 197 -2.83 25.14 23.28
N ILE A 198 -2.46 23.88 23.20
CA ILE A 198 -2.02 23.07 24.33
C ILE A 198 -0.49 23.16 24.37
N THR A 199 0.04 23.60 25.50
CA THR A 199 1.47 23.67 25.78
C THR A 199 1.80 22.96 27.09
N GLU A 200 3.08 22.74 27.40
CA GLU A 200 3.52 22.29 28.74
C GLU A 200 3.02 23.22 29.88
N SER A 201 2.77 24.50 29.57
CA SER A 201 2.27 25.47 30.56
C SER A 201 0.75 25.40 30.79
N GLY A 202 0.04 24.58 30.00
CA GLY A 202 -1.40 24.40 30.06
C GLY A 202 -2.09 24.72 28.74
N ILE A 203 -3.43 24.78 28.81
CA ILE A 203 -4.31 25.06 27.69
C ILE A 203 -4.53 26.57 27.61
N SER A 204 -4.20 27.16 26.46
CA SER A 204 -4.49 28.55 26.16
C SER A 204 -5.50 28.64 25.02
N GLU A 205 -6.43 29.60 25.12
CA GLU A 205 -7.34 29.91 24.04
C GLU A 205 -6.66 30.89 23.10
N LEU A 206 -6.60 30.57 21.80
CA LEU A 206 -6.01 31.47 20.82
C LEU A 206 -6.98 32.64 20.61
N SER A 207 -6.63 33.79 21.17
CA SER A 207 -7.50 34.96 21.39
C SER A 207 -8.06 35.65 20.14
N THR A 208 -7.70 35.19 18.94
CA THR A 208 -8.38 35.63 17.72
C THR A 208 -9.67 34.84 17.57
N ILE A 209 -10.75 35.42 18.07
CA ILE A 209 -12.13 35.02 17.72
C ILE A 209 -12.13 34.91 16.19
N LEU A 210 -12.30 33.69 15.68
CA LEU A 210 -12.56 33.48 14.25
C LEU A 210 -13.60 34.51 13.81
N PRO A 211 -13.44 35.16 12.64
CA PRO A 211 -14.39 36.20 12.23
C PRO A 211 -15.83 35.68 12.37
N GLU A 212 -16.76 36.54 12.80
CA GLU A 212 -18.12 36.11 13.11
C GLU A 212 -18.74 35.41 11.88
N GLY A 213 -19.25 34.18 12.10
CA GLY A 213 -19.82 33.35 11.02
C GLY A 213 -18.86 32.32 10.43
N PHE A 214 -17.57 32.36 10.77
CA PHE A 214 -16.62 31.37 10.30
C PHE A 214 -16.67 30.06 11.10
N VAL A 215 -16.46 28.95 10.39
CA VAL A 215 -16.32 27.59 10.91
C VAL A 215 -14.98 26.99 10.47
N ILE A 216 -14.42 26.09 11.26
CA ILE A 216 -13.17 25.39 10.95
C ILE A 216 -13.48 24.18 10.07
N ASN A 217 -12.83 24.11 8.91
CA ASN A 217 -12.97 22.97 8.00
C ASN A 217 -11.89 21.92 8.23
N HIS A 218 -10.63 22.35 8.16
CA HIS A 218 -9.45 21.49 8.10
C HIS A 218 -8.25 22.19 8.74
N MET A 219 -7.32 21.41 9.29
CA MET A 219 -6.05 21.90 9.84
C MET A 219 -4.89 21.12 9.23
N VAL A 220 -3.78 21.78 8.96
CA VAL A 220 -2.58 21.12 8.42
C VAL A 220 -1.32 21.71 9.04
N ASN A 221 -0.40 20.87 9.48
CA ASN A 221 0.93 21.30 9.90
C ASN A 221 1.87 21.37 8.70
N ILE A 222 2.50 22.54 8.50
CA ILE A 222 3.48 22.77 7.45
C ILE A 222 4.60 23.64 8.01
N ASP A 223 5.85 23.16 7.92
CA ASP A 223 7.03 23.89 8.38
C ASP A 223 6.95 24.34 9.85
N ASN A 224 6.35 23.50 10.71
CA ASN A 224 6.11 23.77 12.12
C ASN A 224 5.09 24.90 12.38
N ASP A 225 4.30 25.27 11.38
CA ASP A 225 3.17 26.18 11.53
C ASP A 225 1.87 25.42 11.25
N CYS A 226 0.83 25.71 12.02
CA CYS A 226 -0.50 25.17 11.80
C CYS A 226 -1.31 26.11 10.93
N TYR A 227 -1.87 25.60 9.85
CA TYR A 227 -2.74 26.36 8.95
C TYR A 227 -4.17 25.84 9.08
N ILE A 228 -5.03 26.68 9.67
CA ILE A 228 -6.42 26.39 9.96
C ILE A 228 -7.27 27.00 8.85
N HIS A 229 -7.88 26.15 8.04
CA HIS A 229 -8.78 26.58 6.97
C HIS A 229 -10.17 26.87 7.54
N ILE A 230 -10.66 28.08 7.27
CA ILE A 230 -11.91 28.59 7.82
C ILE A 230 -12.84 29.08 6.70
N THR A 231 -14.15 28.83 6.85
CA THR A 231 -15.21 29.29 5.91
C THR A 231 -16.33 30.01 6.61
N GLU A 232 -16.92 31.00 5.95
CA GLU A 232 -18.16 31.60 6.40
C GLU A 232 -19.35 30.63 6.22
N GLY A 233 -19.76 29.95 7.30
CA GLY A 233 -20.83 28.94 7.27
C GLY A 233 -20.49 27.65 6.51
N PHE A 234 -21.54 26.93 6.10
CA PHE A 234 -21.45 25.62 5.40
C PHE A 234 -21.61 25.72 3.88
N ASP A 235 -21.56 26.93 3.31
CA ASP A 235 -21.67 27.11 1.85
C ASP A 235 -20.30 26.90 1.18
N TYR A 236 -20.21 25.96 0.25
CA TYR A 236 -19.00 25.70 -0.55
C TYR A 236 -18.58 26.87 -1.47
N ASN A 237 -19.40 27.91 -1.56
CA ASN A 237 -19.08 29.15 -2.27
C ASN A 237 -18.86 30.35 -1.33
N ALA A 238 -18.91 30.13 -0.02
CA ALA A 238 -18.58 31.17 0.95
C ALA A 238 -17.13 31.63 0.81
N PRO A 239 -16.80 32.85 1.25
CA PRO A 239 -15.41 33.27 1.42
C PRO A 239 -14.62 32.28 2.28
N PHE A 240 -13.38 32.03 1.86
CA PHE A 240 -12.41 31.17 2.53
C PHE A 240 -11.25 32.03 3.03
N ASP A 241 -10.74 31.70 4.21
CA ASP A 241 -9.50 32.28 4.72
C ASP A 241 -8.69 31.22 5.47
N ILE A 242 -7.44 31.55 5.78
CA ILE A 242 -6.52 30.69 6.51
C ILE A 242 -5.96 31.43 7.71
N LEU A 243 -6.20 30.87 8.88
CA LEU A 243 -5.56 31.28 10.12
C LEU A 243 -4.28 30.47 10.31
N LYS A 244 -3.14 31.15 10.23
CA LYS A 244 -1.84 30.59 10.60
C LYS A 244 -1.67 30.67 12.11
N VAL A 245 -1.21 29.60 12.75
CA VAL A 245 -0.83 29.53 14.16
C VAL A 245 0.58 28.97 14.26
N SER A 246 1.48 29.69 14.90
CA SER A 246 2.86 29.22 15.14
C SER A 246 2.97 28.37 16.42
N PRO A 247 4.10 27.70 16.68
CA PRO A 247 4.31 26.92 17.90
C PRO A 247 4.29 27.73 19.20
N SER A 248 4.48 29.06 19.11
CA SER A 248 4.38 29.97 20.25
C SER A 248 2.96 30.47 20.50
N GLY A 249 1.99 30.07 19.65
CA GLY A 249 0.61 30.53 19.70
C GLY A 249 0.36 31.87 19.00
N GLU A 250 1.36 32.46 18.34
CA GLU A 250 1.13 33.66 17.51
C GLU A 250 0.24 33.31 16.32
N THR A 251 -0.81 34.11 16.09
CA THR A 251 -1.77 33.91 15.02
C THR A 251 -1.69 35.00 13.96
N LYS A 252 -1.98 34.65 12.69
CA LYS A 252 -2.04 35.58 11.57
C LYS A 252 -3.06 35.12 10.52
N LEU A 253 -3.94 36.01 10.07
CA LEU A 253 -4.85 35.71 8.96
C LEU A 253 -4.14 35.94 7.62
N PHE A 254 -4.46 35.10 6.64
CA PHE A 254 -3.94 35.25 5.28
C PHE A 254 -4.56 36.46 4.58
N SER A 255 -5.85 36.72 4.82
CA SER A 255 -6.56 37.89 4.30
C SER A 255 -5.99 39.25 4.73
N ASP A 256 -5.15 39.31 5.78
CA ASP A 256 -4.38 40.52 6.13
C ASP A 256 -3.41 40.95 5.02
N ASN A 257 -3.17 40.08 4.04
CA ASN A 257 -2.44 40.39 2.81
C ASN A 257 -3.40 40.30 1.62
N ASP A 258 -3.62 41.42 0.94
CA ASP A 258 -4.54 41.52 -0.20
C ASP A 258 -4.29 40.49 -1.31
N ASN A 259 -3.05 39.97 -1.45
CA ASN A 259 -2.72 38.99 -2.47
C ASN A 259 -3.12 37.54 -2.10
N LEU A 260 -3.46 37.27 -0.84
CA LEU A 260 -3.73 35.94 -0.30
C LEU A 260 -5.21 35.70 0.00
N GLN A 261 -6.10 36.42 -0.67
CA GLN A 261 -7.54 36.19 -0.56
C GLN A 261 -7.95 34.91 -1.29
N ASN A 262 -9.01 34.24 -0.77
CA ASN A 262 -9.61 33.04 -1.34
C ASN A 262 -8.67 31.83 -1.46
N ILE A 263 -7.66 31.73 -0.57
CA ILE A 263 -6.88 30.51 -0.44
C ILE A 263 -7.73 29.48 0.29
N TYR A 264 -8.04 28.39 -0.40
CA TYR A 264 -8.86 27.31 0.10
C TYR A 264 -8.04 26.22 0.80
N GLN A 265 -6.79 25.99 0.39
CA GLN A 265 -5.93 25.00 1.05
C GLN A 265 -4.47 25.38 0.92
N ILE A 266 -3.66 25.05 1.92
CA ILE A 266 -2.21 25.08 1.84
C ILE A 266 -1.71 23.66 2.05
N PHE A 267 -0.64 23.31 1.34
CA PHE A 267 -0.01 22.00 1.47
C PHE A 267 1.49 22.12 1.19
N LYS A 268 2.26 21.12 1.65
CA LYS A 268 3.69 21.01 1.40
C LYS A 268 3.97 19.91 0.40
N HIS A 269 4.86 20.17 -0.55
CA HIS A 269 5.32 19.19 -1.51
C HIS A 269 6.80 19.41 -1.85
N ASN A 270 7.65 18.38 -1.81
CA ASN A 270 9.10 18.49 -2.07
C ASN A 270 9.78 19.68 -1.36
N ASN A 271 9.49 19.88 -0.07
CA ASN A 271 9.99 20.99 0.76
C ASN A 271 9.61 22.40 0.30
N LYS A 272 8.62 22.53 -0.59
CA LYS A 272 8.02 23.80 -0.98
C LYS A 272 6.59 23.89 -0.50
N LYS A 273 6.16 25.12 -0.20
CA LYS A 273 4.78 25.42 0.18
C LYS A 273 3.97 25.79 -1.06
N TYR A 274 2.75 25.29 -1.10
CA TYR A 274 1.82 25.56 -2.17
C TYR A 274 0.49 26.00 -1.58
N ALA A 275 -0.23 26.80 -2.35
CA ALA A 275 -1.56 27.24 -2.02
C ALA A 275 -2.50 26.91 -3.16
N PHE A 276 -3.68 26.41 -2.81
CA PHE A 276 -4.78 26.25 -3.72
C PHE A 276 -5.74 27.44 -3.54
N ARG A 277 -5.97 28.20 -4.61
CA ARG A 277 -6.80 29.40 -4.63
C ARG A 277 -8.04 29.16 -5.49
N LYS A 278 -9.22 29.50 -4.96
CA LYS A 278 -10.47 29.55 -5.73
C LYS A 278 -10.70 30.99 -6.19
N ASN A 279 -10.71 31.25 -7.49
CA ASN A 279 -10.95 32.60 -8.01
C ASN A 279 -12.46 32.82 -8.12
N LEU A 280 -13.04 33.59 -7.19
CA LEU A 280 -14.49 33.81 -7.14
C LEU A 280 -15.01 34.71 -8.26
N ASP A 281 -14.15 35.57 -8.82
CA ASP A 281 -14.53 36.56 -9.84
C ASP A 281 -14.53 36.02 -11.29
N GLU A 282 -13.87 34.87 -11.53
CA GLU A 282 -13.63 34.33 -12.87
C GLU A 282 -14.20 32.91 -12.99
N GLU A 283 -15.36 32.73 -13.64
CA GLU A 283 -15.97 31.43 -14.08
C GLU A 283 -15.58 30.17 -13.27
N ASN A 284 -15.63 30.22 -11.93
CA ASN A 284 -15.18 29.12 -11.05
C ASN A 284 -13.78 28.57 -11.42
N SER A 285 -12.84 29.46 -11.71
CA SER A 285 -11.46 29.07 -11.96
C SER A 285 -10.71 28.82 -10.66
N SER A 286 -9.73 27.93 -10.75
CA SER A 286 -8.98 27.45 -9.60
C SER A 286 -7.49 27.45 -9.94
N SER A 287 -6.63 27.89 -9.03
CA SER A 287 -5.19 28.02 -9.27
C SER A 287 -4.36 27.32 -8.19
N ILE A 288 -3.23 26.75 -8.60
CA ILE A 288 -2.17 26.28 -7.69
C ILE A 288 -1.01 27.28 -7.75
N LEU A 289 -0.62 27.74 -6.57
CA LEU A 289 0.39 28.77 -6.36
C LEU A 289 1.57 28.18 -5.59
N THR A 290 2.77 28.68 -5.81
CA THR A 290 3.90 28.48 -4.88
C THR A 290 3.97 29.61 -3.87
N LEU A 291 4.24 29.27 -2.61
CA LEU A 291 4.43 30.22 -1.53
C LEU A 291 5.89 30.25 -1.08
N SER A 292 6.38 31.45 -0.76
CA SER A 292 7.67 31.65 -0.09
C SER A 292 7.64 31.15 1.36
N ALA A 293 8.79 31.12 2.03
CA ALA A 293 8.88 30.81 3.46
C ALA A 293 8.02 31.77 4.31
N GLU A 294 7.93 33.04 3.92
CA GLU A 294 7.11 34.09 4.54
C GLU A 294 5.65 34.11 4.02
N ASN A 295 5.21 33.03 3.37
CA ASN A 295 3.88 32.86 2.81
C ASN A 295 3.50 33.92 1.77
N GLN A 296 4.46 34.43 0.98
CA GLN A 296 4.15 35.31 -0.15
C GLN A 296 3.95 34.49 -1.43
N ILE A 297 3.05 34.91 -2.32
CA ILE A 297 2.92 34.26 -3.64
C ILE A 297 4.19 34.51 -4.44
N GLU A 298 4.86 33.42 -4.84
CA GLU A 298 6.02 33.50 -5.73
C GLU A 298 5.61 33.33 -7.19
N ASN A 299 4.78 32.31 -7.50
CA ASN A 299 4.35 31.99 -8.86
C ASN A 299 2.94 31.37 -8.87
N VAL A 300 2.25 31.51 -10.00
CA VAL A 300 1.06 30.73 -10.36
C VAL A 300 1.53 29.57 -11.24
N LEU A 301 1.45 28.33 -10.76
CA LEU A 301 1.93 27.17 -11.51
C LEU A 301 0.90 26.62 -12.48
N PHE A 302 -0.37 26.65 -12.07
CA PHE A 302 -1.46 26.03 -12.81
C PHE A 302 -2.74 26.79 -12.55
N THR A 303 -3.54 26.98 -13.61
CA THR A 303 -4.89 27.53 -13.52
C THR A 303 -5.82 26.65 -14.34
N LEU A 304 -6.89 26.18 -13.71
CA LEU A 304 -7.98 25.48 -14.36
C LEU A 304 -9.16 26.44 -14.54
N SER A 305 -9.65 26.55 -15.77
CA SER A 305 -10.91 27.23 -16.09
C SER A 305 -12.10 26.27 -15.91
N ASN A 306 -13.21 26.74 -15.35
CA ASN A 306 -14.48 25.99 -15.28
C ASN A 306 -14.41 24.67 -14.50
N GLY A 307 -13.74 24.66 -13.35
CA GLY A 307 -13.65 23.46 -12.52
C GLY A 307 -13.41 23.78 -11.06
N SER A 308 -14.10 23.06 -10.18
CA SER A 308 -13.83 23.09 -8.75
C SER A 308 -12.84 22.00 -8.41
N PHE A 309 -11.85 22.36 -7.63
CA PHE A 309 -10.92 21.40 -7.09
C PHE A 309 -11.61 20.50 -6.04
N ASN A 310 -11.20 19.24 -5.99
CA ASN A 310 -11.79 18.24 -5.11
C ASN A 310 -10.76 17.64 -4.14
N GLU A 311 -9.57 17.27 -4.62
CA GLU A 311 -8.60 16.53 -3.78
C GLU A 311 -7.14 16.71 -4.23
N ILE A 312 -6.23 16.95 -3.27
CA ILE A 312 -4.78 17.13 -3.46
C ILE A 312 -4.16 16.05 -2.61
N ILE A 313 -3.30 15.26 -3.23
CA ILE A 313 -2.51 14.28 -2.52
C ILE A 313 -1.05 14.53 -2.87
N SER A 314 -0.30 14.89 -1.83
CA SER A 314 1.14 15.09 -1.90
C SER A 314 1.84 13.83 -1.46
N THR A 315 2.77 13.34 -2.27
CA THR A 315 3.52 12.11 -2.02
C THR A 315 5.02 12.40 -2.11
N LYS A 316 5.88 11.40 -1.88
CA LYS A 316 7.33 11.56 -2.10
C LYS A 316 7.60 11.81 -3.58
N GLY A 317 7.87 13.06 -3.93
CA GLY A 317 8.27 13.46 -5.28
C GLY A 317 7.14 13.85 -6.22
N GLN A 318 5.89 13.46 -5.95
CA GLN A 318 4.75 13.74 -6.81
C GLN A 318 3.58 14.46 -6.12
N LEU A 319 2.93 15.38 -6.84
CA LEU A 319 1.68 15.99 -6.42
C LEU A 319 0.58 15.56 -7.38
N HIS A 320 -0.42 14.86 -6.86
CA HIS A 320 -1.62 14.50 -7.59
C HIS A 320 -2.76 15.45 -7.23
N VAL A 321 -3.48 15.91 -8.26
CA VAL A 321 -4.53 16.92 -8.13
C VAL A 321 -5.76 16.45 -8.90
N ARG A 322 -6.88 16.28 -8.20
CA ARG A 322 -8.18 15.93 -8.77
C ARG A 322 -9.08 17.16 -8.83
N PHE A 323 -9.63 17.39 -10.01
CA PHE A 323 -10.60 18.45 -10.28
C PHE A 323 -11.93 17.85 -10.72
N ASP A 324 -13.02 18.50 -10.32
CA ASP A 324 -14.37 18.27 -10.81
C ASP A 324 -14.69 19.31 -11.89
N GLU A 325 -14.91 18.85 -13.12
CA GLU A 325 -15.42 19.71 -14.17
C GLU A 325 -16.94 19.84 -14.05
N SER A 326 -17.37 20.97 -13.49
CA SER A 326 -18.76 21.23 -13.08
C SER A 326 -19.79 21.06 -14.20
N LEU A 327 -19.37 21.12 -15.47
CA LEU A 327 -20.27 21.00 -16.63
C LEU A 327 -20.47 19.56 -17.11
N THR A 328 -19.49 18.67 -16.90
CA THR A 328 -19.52 17.29 -17.40
C THR A 328 -19.72 16.26 -16.29
N GLY A 329 -19.41 16.64 -15.04
CA GLY A 329 -19.31 15.69 -13.93
C GLY A 329 -18.16 14.70 -14.09
N GLU A 330 -17.21 15.00 -15.00
CA GLU A 330 -15.99 14.22 -15.17
C GLU A 330 -14.92 14.75 -14.23
N TYR A 331 -14.19 13.83 -13.59
CA TYR A 331 -13.01 14.19 -12.84
C TYR A 331 -11.80 14.24 -13.77
N LYS A 332 -11.07 15.35 -13.73
CA LYS A 332 -9.75 15.46 -14.34
C LYS A 332 -8.67 15.31 -13.31
N HIS A 333 -7.69 14.49 -13.64
CA HIS A 333 -6.57 14.17 -12.78
C HIS A 333 -5.31 14.75 -13.39
N TYR A 334 -4.50 15.44 -12.59
CA TYR A 334 -3.22 15.98 -13.01
C TYR A 334 -2.13 15.52 -12.05
N TYR A 335 -0.95 15.30 -12.61
CA TYR A 335 0.27 14.99 -11.89
C TYR A 335 1.27 16.12 -12.08
N MET A 336 1.89 16.59 -10.99
CA MET A 336 3.00 17.53 -11.06
C MET A 336 4.34 16.80 -11.20
N GLY A 337 4.94 16.89 -12.38
CA GLY A 337 6.25 16.35 -12.72
C GLY A 337 7.40 16.88 -11.85
N PRO A 338 8.59 16.26 -11.92
CA PRO A 338 9.77 16.73 -11.18
C PRO A 338 10.19 18.17 -11.55
N ASP A 339 9.81 18.64 -12.74
CA ASP A 339 10.01 20.00 -13.23
C ASP A 339 8.89 20.99 -12.81
N ASN A 340 7.94 20.54 -11.99
CA ASN A 340 6.70 21.22 -11.60
C ASN A 340 5.69 21.43 -12.75
N SER A 341 5.82 20.72 -13.87
CA SER A 341 4.81 20.74 -14.93
C SER A 341 3.62 19.87 -14.57
N PHE A 342 2.39 20.34 -14.83
CA PHE A 342 1.18 19.55 -14.64
C PHE A 342 0.86 18.75 -15.90
N LEU A 343 0.91 17.42 -15.79
CA LEU A 343 0.57 16.49 -16.85
C LEU A 343 -0.83 15.91 -16.60
N PRO A 344 -1.75 15.97 -17.57
CA PRO A 344 -3.07 15.35 -17.42
C PRO A 344 -2.94 13.83 -17.44
N LEU A 345 -3.59 13.15 -16.50
CA LEU A 345 -3.76 11.71 -16.52
C LEU A 345 -4.95 11.37 -17.43
N ARG A 346 -4.77 10.36 -18.29
CA ARG A 346 -5.79 9.89 -19.25
C ARG A 346 -6.89 9.06 -18.59
N SER A 347 -7.36 9.45 -17.41
CA SER A 347 -8.44 8.77 -16.68
C SER A 347 -9.51 9.77 -16.28
N ASN A 348 -10.75 9.51 -16.69
CA ASN A 348 -11.94 10.27 -16.29
C ASN A 348 -12.65 9.61 -15.08
N ARG A 349 -11.97 8.74 -14.31
CA ARG A 349 -12.64 7.82 -13.36
C ARG A 349 -12.02 7.86 -11.96
N TYR A 350 -12.81 7.41 -10.98
CA TYR A 350 -12.42 7.33 -9.57
C TYR A 350 -11.09 6.60 -9.39
N LEU A 351 -10.04 7.36 -9.07
CA LEU A 351 -8.80 6.80 -8.56
C LEU A 351 -8.94 6.52 -7.07
N LYS A 352 -8.77 5.26 -6.68
CA LYS A 352 -8.47 4.93 -5.28
C LYS A 352 -6.97 5.08 -5.08
N LEU A 353 -6.59 6.12 -4.35
CA LEU A 353 -5.20 6.46 -4.12
C LEU A 353 -4.73 5.78 -2.83
N PRO A 354 -3.56 5.13 -2.83
CA PRO A 354 -3.03 4.55 -1.61
C PRO A 354 -2.70 5.66 -0.61
N ASN A 355 -2.84 5.38 0.68
CA ASN A 355 -2.50 6.34 1.75
C ASN A 355 -1.05 6.82 1.65
N HIS A 356 -0.16 5.95 1.17
CA HIS A 356 1.20 6.29 0.79
C HIS A 356 1.47 5.80 -0.61
N TYR A 357 2.05 6.64 -1.46
CA TYR A 357 2.44 6.22 -2.79
C TYR A 357 3.84 5.65 -2.69
N PRO A 358 3.98 4.36 -2.93
CA PRO A 358 5.31 3.80 -2.97
C PRO A 358 6.03 4.26 -4.23
N SER A 359 7.30 4.61 -4.05
CA SER A 359 8.23 4.72 -5.16
C SER A 359 8.89 3.36 -5.40
N LEU A 360 8.66 2.75 -6.55
CA LEU A 360 9.40 1.57 -6.98
C LEU A 360 10.49 2.04 -7.95
N ASN A 361 11.77 1.95 -7.57
CA ASN A 361 12.88 2.43 -8.41
C ASN A 361 12.71 3.88 -8.90
N SER A 362 12.22 4.78 -8.04
CA SER A 362 11.85 6.19 -8.34
C SER A 362 10.59 6.42 -9.18
N ASP A 363 9.95 5.36 -9.69
CA ASP A 363 8.64 5.46 -10.34
C ASP A 363 7.54 5.54 -9.29
N THR A 364 6.54 6.39 -9.51
CA THR A 364 5.36 6.42 -8.64
C THR A 364 4.28 5.52 -9.20
N LEU A 365 3.79 4.63 -8.35
CA LEU A 365 2.69 3.74 -8.71
C LEU A 365 1.36 4.45 -8.49
N ILE A 366 0.64 4.70 -9.58
CA ILE A 366 -0.73 5.21 -9.55
C ILE A 366 -1.66 4.03 -9.80
N LEU A 367 -2.57 3.81 -8.87
CA LEU A 367 -3.56 2.75 -8.97
C LEU A 367 -4.85 3.33 -9.52
N THR A 368 -5.25 2.85 -10.68
CA THR A 368 -6.53 3.21 -11.29
C THR A 368 -7.39 1.97 -11.37
N GLU A 369 -8.53 1.97 -10.69
CA GLU A 369 -9.50 0.87 -10.79
C GLU A 369 -10.53 1.21 -11.85
N GLU A 370 -10.72 0.31 -12.83
CA GLU A 370 -11.79 0.44 -13.80
C GLU A 370 -13.02 -0.35 -13.35
N GLU A 371 -13.93 0.30 -12.61
CA GLU A 371 -15.14 -0.34 -12.02
C GLU A 371 -15.98 -1.15 -13.02
N LEU A 372 -16.15 -0.65 -14.26
CA LEU A 372 -17.06 -1.25 -15.24
C LEU A 372 -16.58 -2.59 -15.83
N LEU A 373 -15.28 -2.88 -15.75
CA LEU A 373 -14.70 -4.13 -16.26
C LEU A 373 -14.05 -4.97 -15.15
N GLY A 374 -14.00 -4.42 -13.93
CA GLY A 374 -13.17 -4.95 -12.88
C GLY A 374 -11.71 -5.11 -13.35
N LYS A 375 -11.23 -4.22 -14.20
CA LYS A 375 -9.84 -4.27 -14.63
C LYS A 375 -9.06 -3.40 -13.66
N ILE A 376 -8.13 -3.99 -12.93
CA ILE A 376 -7.16 -3.19 -12.17
C ILE A 376 -6.10 -2.79 -13.16
N GLU A 377 -5.94 -1.49 -13.35
CA GLU A 377 -4.83 -0.93 -14.12
C GLU A 377 -3.89 -0.25 -13.13
N ILE A 378 -2.75 -0.89 -12.88
CA ILE A 378 -1.67 -0.24 -12.14
C ILE A 378 -0.86 0.54 -13.16
N ASN A 379 -0.90 1.85 -13.03
CA ASN A 379 -0.17 2.76 -13.88
C ASN A 379 1.09 3.20 -13.13
N SER A 380 2.22 2.59 -13.47
CA SER A 380 3.52 3.14 -13.04
C SER A 380 3.80 4.38 -13.87
N ILE A 381 4.00 5.52 -13.23
CA ILE A 381 4.47 6.74 -13.90
C ILE A 381 5.93 6.91 -13.53
N ASN A 382 6.80 6.72 -14.52
CA ASN A 382 8.22 6.98 -14.34
C ASN A 382 8.50 8.49 -14.34
N SER A 383 9.74 8.87 -14.00
CA SER A 383 10.19 10.26 -13.99
C SER A 383 9.96 11.00 -15.31
N ASP A 384 9.91 10.26 -16.43
CA ASP A 384 9.73 10.81 -17.78
C ASP A 384 8.25 10.91 -18.18
N GLY A 385 7.32 10.60 -17.27
CA GLY A 385 5.88 10.62 -17.52
C GLY A 385 5.38 9.47 -18.39
N GLN A 386 6.20 8.45 -18.64
CA GLN A 386 5.74 7.23 -19.31
C GLN A 386 4.88 6.42 -18.34
N GLN A 387 3.70 6.07 -18.82
CA GLN A 387 2.73 5.26 -18.10
C GLN A 387 2.90 3.80 -18.50
N VAL A 388 3.31 2.95 -17.56
CA VAL A 388 3.27 1.50 -17.73
C VAL A 388 1.98 0.99 -17.09
N THR A 389 1.03 0.60 -17.93
CA THR A 389 -0.24 0.03 -17.48
C THR A 389 -0.10 -1.47 -17.30
N VAL A 390 -0.17 -1.90 -16.06
CA VAL A 390 -0.18 -3.30 -15.66
C VAL A 390 -1.63 -3.68 -15.40
N SER A 391 -2.19 -4.54 -16.24
CA SER A 391 -3.55 -5.03 -16.04
C SER A 391 -3.60 -6.38 -15.36
N SER A 392 -4.37 -6.50 -14.27
CA SER A 392 -4.69 -7.80 -13.69
C SER A 392 -6.06 -8.26 -14.15
N GLN A 393 -6.13 -9.40 -14.83
CA GLN A 393 -7.39 -10.06 -15.12
C GLN A 393 -7.71 -11.03 -13.98
N GLY A 394 -8.95 -11.01 -13.47
CA GLY A 394 -9.44 -12.00 -12.49
C GLY A 394 -9.26 -11.63 -11.01
N PHE A 395 -8.83 -10.41 -10.70
CA PHE A 395 -8.73 -9.90 -9.33
C PHE A 395 -9.54 -8.60 -9.15
N ASP A 396 -10.18 -8.43 -8.00
CA ASP A 396 -10.68 -7.15 -7.49
C ASP A 396 -9.61 -6.50 -6.61
N PHE A 397 -9.41 -5.20 -6.76
CA PHE A 397 -8.43 -4.47 -5.96
C PHE A 397 -9.09 -4.12 -4.63
N ILE A 398 -8.46 -4.49 -3.52
CA ILE A 398 -8.97 -4.10 -2.20
C ILE A 398 -8.14 -2.93 -1.70
N ASP A 399 -6.82 -3.11 -1.66
CA ASP A 399 -5.93 -2.08 -1.16
C ASP A 399 -4.48 -2.23 -1.64
N ALA A 400 -3.71 -1.15 -1.53
CA ALA A 400 -2.27 -1.17 -1.67
C ALA A 400 -1.62 -0.81 -0.34
N ILE A 401 -0.71 -1.69 0.08
CA ILE A 401 -0.02 -1.65 1.34
C ILE A 401 1.40 -1.18 1.06
N SER A 402 1.72 -0.01 1.59
CA SER A 402 3.00 0.64 1.43
C SER A 402 3.35 1.35 2.74
N SER A 403 4.60 1.78 2.84
CA SER A 403 5.11 2.54 3.97
C SER A 403 6.05 3.59 3.43
N GLU A 404 6.06 4.79 4.02
CA GLU A 404 7.05 5.80 3.65
C GLU A 404 8.49 5.36 3.99
N PHE A 405 8.63 4.33 4.82
CA PHE A 405 9.90 3.76 5.27
C PHE A 405 10.35 2.54 4.45
N SER A 406 9.59 2.13 3.42
CA SER A 406 9.89 0.97 2.60
C SER A 406 9.64 1.25 1.12
N ASP A 407 10.53 0.80 0.25
CA ASP A 407 10.32 0.85 -1.20
C ASP A 407 9.40 -0.30 -1.69
N ASN A 408 9.07 -1.24 -0.80
CA ASN A 408 8.23 -2.38 -1.13
C ASN A 408 6.75 -1.99 -1.19
N VAL A 409 6.07 -2.59 -2.17
CA VAL A 409 4.63 -2.42 -2.37
C VAL A 409 3.97 -3.77 -2.38
N PHE A 410 2.96 -3.88 -1.53
CA PHE A 410 2.11 -5.04 -1.50
C PHE A 410 0.69 -4.67 -1.88
N TYR A 411 -0.05 -5.64 -2.39
CA TYR A 411 -1.38 -5.45 -2.94
C TYR A 411 -2.30 -6.46 -2.30
N LEU A 412 -3.31 -5.97 -1.59
CA LEU A 412 -4.40 -6.80 -1.11
C LEU A 412 -5.40 -6.93 -2.26
N LEU A 413 -5.43 -8.10 -2.89
CA LEU A 413 -6.33 -8.41 -4.00
C LEU A 413 -7.33 -9.48 -3.59
N ARG A 414 -8.51 -9.47 -4.19
CA ARG A 414 -9.52 -10.53 -4.07
C ARG A 414 -9.61 -11.28 -5.39
N ASP A 415 -9.35 -12.57 -5.38
CA ASP A 415 -9.58 -13.41 -6.57
C ASP A 415 -11.09 -13.47 -6.87
N ARG A 416 -11.51 -13.12 -8.10
CA ARG A 416 -12.93 -13.04 -8.47
C ARG A 416 -13.64 -14.38 -8.50
N GLU A 417 -12.90 -15.43 -8.84
CA GLU A 417 -13.45 -16.77 -9.02
C GLU A 417 -13.71 -17.41 -7.65
N THR A 418 -12.77 -17.23 -6.73
CA THR A 418 -12.79 -17.87 -5.41
C THR A 418 -13.27 -16.95 -4.29
N GLY A 419 -13.29 -15.64 -4.50
CA GLY A 419 -13.56 -14.62 -3.48
C GLY A 419 -12.43 -14.46 -2.45
N ILE A 420 -11.33 -15.19 -2.59
CA ILE A 420 -10.24 -15.26 -1.63
C ILE A 420 -9.41 -13.97 -1.67
N LYS A 421 -9.21 -13.35 -0.50
CA LYS A 421 -8.30 -12.20 -0.34
C LYS A 421 -6.86 -12.70 -0.16
N SER A 422 -5.90 -12.09 -0.85
CA SER A 422 -4.48 -12.45 -0.75
C SER A 422 -3.61 -11.21 -0.89
N ILE A 423 -2.42 -11.25 -0.29
CA ILE A 423 -1.40 -10.21 -0.46
C ILE A 423 -0.43 -10.64 -1.56
N TYR A 424 -0.21 -9.76 -2.52
CA TYR A 424 0.72 -9.94 -3.63
C TYR A 424 1.82 -8.87 -3.57
N SER A 425 2.99 -9.19 -4.09
CA SER A 425 4.00 -8.22 -4.50
C SER A 425 4.06 -8.16 -6.02
N LEU A 426 4.40 -6.99 -6.54
CA LEU A 426 4.76 -6.83 -7.94
C LEU A 426 6.27 -7.07 -8.07
N SER A 427 6.67 -7.96 -8.98
CA SER A 427 8.10 -8.27 -9.19
C SER A 427 8.43 -8.39 -10.67
N ASP A 428 9.64 -7.99 -11.03
CA ASP A 428 10.20 -8.14 -12.38
C ASP A 428 10.49 -9.60 -12.72
N GLN A 429 10.68 -10.46 -11.70
CA GLN A 429 10.83 -11.89 -11.86
C GLN A 429 9.79 -12.67 -11.04
N PRO A 430 9.08 -13.64 -11.65
CA PRO A 430 8.21 -14.53 -10.90
C PRO A 430 9.04 -15.44 -9.99
N TYR A 431 8.56 -15.68 -8.77
CA TYR A 431 9.19 -16.66 -7.88
C TYR A 431 8.64 -18.08 -8.11
N ILE A 432 9.36 -19.09 -7.62
CA ILE A 432 8.90 -20.49 -7.61
C ILE A 432 7.75 -20.68 -6.62
N GLY A 433 6.53 -20.85 -7.12
CA GLY A 433 5.36 -21.15 -6.30
C GLY A 433 4.17 -21.66 -7.11
N ALA A 434 2.96 -21.27 -6.73
CA ALA A 434 1.75 -21.62 -7.48
C ALA A 434 1.86 -21.27 -8.98
N PRO A 435 2.43 -20.11 -9.39
CA PRO A 435 2.64 -19.79 -10.80
C PRO A 435 3.57 -20.74 -11.56
N SER A 436 4.35 -21.59 -10.87
CA SER A 436 5.24 -22.57 -11.50
C SER A 436 4.57 -23.95 -11.72
N SER A 437 3.45 -24.23 -11.03
CA SER A 437 2.75 -25.51 -11.13
C SER A 437 2.06 -25.69 -12.47
N GLY A 438 2.39 -26.73 -13.25
CA GLY A 438 1.80 -26.95 -14.56
C GLY A 438 2.61 -27.89 -15.44
N ILE A 439 2.19 -27.98 -16.71
CA ILE A 439 2.90 -28.70 -17.76
C ILE A 439 3.67 -27.69 -18.60
N TRP A 440 4.95 -27.98 -18.79
CA TRP A 440 5.93 -27.15 -19.46
C TRP A 440 6.61 -27.95 -20.56
N HIS A 441 7.00 -27.28 -21.64
CA HIS A 441 7.77 -27.90 -22.71
C HIS A 441 8.78 -26.93 -23.30
N ASP A 442 9.93 -27.41 -23.73
CA ASP A 442 10.81 -26.64 -24.60
C ASP A 442 10.31 -26.79 -26.06
N PRO A 443 10.04 -25.68 -26.80
CA PRO A 443 9.61 -25.76 -28.19
C PRO A 443 10.60 -26.49 -29.13
N GLU A 444 11.88 -26.55 -28.78
CA GLU A 444 12.91 -27.24 -29.56
C GLU A 444 12.93 -28.75 -29.30
N LEU A 445 12.35 -29.20 -28.19
CA LEU A 445 12.27 -30.60 -27.80
C LEU A 445 10.91 -31.22 -28.16
N LYS A 446 10.89 -32.08 -29.17
CA LYS A 446 9.67 -32.81 -29.56
C LYS A 446 9.37 -33.95 -28.58
N ASN A 447 8.11 -34.05 -28.15
CA ASN A 447 7.59 -35.11 -27.28
C ASN A 447 8.29 -35.22 -25.92
N GLN A 448 8.84 -34.11 -25.42
CA GLN A 448 9.45 -34.02 -24.10
C GLN A 448 8.79 -32.89 -23.33
N GLY A 449 8.88 -32.95 -22.01
CA GLY A 449 8.24 -31.94 -21.17
C GLY A 449 8.58 -32.11 -19.70
N LEU A 450 8.21 -31.08 -18.95
CA LEU A 450 8.40 -31.01 -17.52
C LEU A 450 7.04 -30.75 -16.89
N PHE A 451 6.72 -31.53 -15.88
CA PHE A 451 5.54 -31.34 -15.07
C PHE A 451 5.96 -30.92 -13.67
N ILE A 452 5.48 -29.76 -13.22
CA ILE A 452 5.78 -29.21 -11.91
C ILE A 452 4.49 -29.17 -11.12
N ARG A 453 4.52 -29.64 -9.87
CA ARG A 453 3.44 -29.44 -8.91
C ARG A 453 4.00 -28.94 -7.59
N GLN A 454 3.32 -27.96 -7.04
CA GLN A 454 3.42 -27.61 -5.64
C GLN A 454 2.56 -28.56 -4.80
N GLY A 455 3.06 -28.94 -3.64
CA GLY A 455 2.30 -29.63 -2.61
C GLY A 455 2.69 -29.17 -1.21
N ASN A 456 1.96 -29.68 -0.21
CA ASN A 456 2.33 -29.53 1.19
C ASN A 456 2.59 -30.92 1.78
N ARG A 457 3.67 -31.06 2.56
CA ARG A 457 3.93 -32.25 3.36
C ARG A 457 2.85 -32.39 4.44
N HIS A 458 2.77 -33.56 5.08
CA HIS A 458 1.82 -33.80 6.18
C HIS A 458 1.99 -32.83 7.37
N PHE A 459 3.19 -32.29 7.57
CA PHE A 459 3.53 -31.29 8.58
C PHE A 459 3.41 -29.84 8.07
N GLY A 460 2.83 -29.64 6.88
CA GLY A 460 2.53 -28.32 6.33
C GLY A 460 3.67 -27.63 5.56
N ALA A 461 4.89 -28.18 5.55
CA ALA A 461 5.98 -27.60 4.75
C ALA A 461 5.69 -27.71 3.26
N PRO A 462 5.85 -26.62 2.48
CA PRO A 462 5.62 -26.65 1.06
C PRO A 462 6.80 -27.32 0.33
N TYR A 463 6.49 -28.09 -0.72
CA TYR A 463 7.49 -28.76 -1.55
C TYR A 463 7.13 -28.64 -3.03
N ILE A 464 8.14 -28.69 -3.90
CA ILE A 464 7.95 -28.81 -5.34
C ILE A 464 8.25 -30.25 -5.72
N PHE A 465 7.36 -30.83 -6.52
CA PHE A 465 7.53 -32.09 -7.21
C PHE A 465 7.68 -31.82 -8.70
N ALA A 466 8.73 -32.36 -9.29
CA ALA A 466 9.00 -32.25 -10.72
C ALA A 466 9.02 -33.66 -11.33
N THR A 467 8.42 -33.80 -12.51
CA THR A 467 8.52 -34.99 -13.36
C THR A 467 8.92 -34.56 -14.75
N MET A 468 10.06 -35.05 -15.23
CA MET A 468 10.55 -34.77 -16.58
C MET A 468 10.30 -36.00 -17.46
N TYR A 469 9.61 -35.79 -18.57
CA TYR A 469 9.38 -36.78 -19.62
C TYR A 469 10.40 -36.50 -20.74
N THR A 470 11.29 -37.45 -21.00
CA THR A 470 12.43 -37.31 -21.92
C THR A 470 12.71 -38.63 -22.65
N PHE A 471 13.86 -38.72 -23.33
CA PHE A 471 14.33 -39.94 -23.97
C PHE A 471 15.71 -40.31 -23.45
N HIS A 472 15.89 -41.59 -23.12
CA HIS A 472 17.19 -42.16 -22.78
C HIS A 472 17.48 -43.31 -23.76
N ASN A 473 18.62 -43.23 -24.47
CA ASN A 473 18.99 -44.18 -25.53
C ASN A 473 17.90 -44.39 -26.60
N GLY A 474 17.18 -43.33 -26.94
CA GLY A 474 16.11 -43.36 -27.95
C GLY A 474 14.79 -43.98 -27.48
N GLN A 475 14.67 -44.37 -26.21
CA GLN A 475 13.44 -44.88 -25.61
C GLN A 475 12.78 -43.82 -24.71
N PRO A 476 11.44 -43.72 -24.69
CA PRO A 476 10.75 -42.86 -23.75
C PRO A 476 11.16 -43.18 -22.31
N PHE A 477 11.44 -42.14 -21.55
CA PHE A 477 11.99 -42.24 -20.21
C PHE A 477 11.41 -41.13 -19.34
N TRP A 478 11.23 -41.39 -18.06
CA TRP A 478 10.74 -40.37 -17.13
C TRP A 478 11.54 -40.43 -15.84
N VAL A 479 11.76 -39.26 -15.27
CA VAL A 479 12.45 -39.08 -14.00
C VAL A 479 11.65 -38.13 -13.14
N ALA A 480 11.70 -38.33 -11.84
CA ALA A 480 10.99 -37.49 -10.92
C ALA A 480 11.83 -37.16 -9.70
N GLY A 481 11.51 -36.04 -9.08
CA GLY A 481 12.18 -35.52 -7.92
C GLY A 481 11.25 -34.65 -7.12
N ASN A 482 11.58 -34.46 -5.85
CA ASN A 482 11.02 -33.37 -5.07
C ASN A 482 12.08 -32.75 -4.20
N THR A 483 11.86 -31.49 -3.87
CA THR A 483 12.63 -30.81 -2.85
C THR A 483 11.69 -29.90 -2.07
N ASP A 484 12.02 -29.67 -0.81
CA ASP A 484 11.33 -28.66 -0.02
C ASP A 484 11.71 -27.29 -0.56
N TYR A 485 10.78 -26.34 -0.54
CA TYR A 485 11.04 -25.00 -1.07
C TYR A 485 10.48 -23.93 -0.14
N SER A 486 11.02 -22.72 -0.27
CA SER A 486 10.53 -21.55 0.45
C SER A 486 9.89 -20.58 -0.55
N PRO A 487 8.73 -19.96 -0.23
CA PRO A 487 8.17 -18.90 -1.06
C PRO A 487 9.19 -17.80 -1.39
N GLY A 488 9.09 -17.17 -2.55
CA GLY A 488 10.03 -16.13 -2.97
C GLY A 488 11.36 -16.61 -3.57
N GLN A 489 11.68 -17.92 -3.56
CA GLN A 489 12.88 -18.43 -4.23
C GLN A 489 12.82 -18.19 -5.76
N SER A 490 13.88 -17.60 -6.32
CA SER A 490 14.02 -17.39 -7.76
C SER A 490 14.65 -18.58 -8.49
N SER A 491 15.22 -19.54 -7.75
CA SER A 491 15.78 -20.76 -8.31
C SER A 491 15.62 -21.93 -7.33
N ILE A 492 15.43 -23.13 -7.85
CA ILE A 492 15.28 -24.35 -7.05
C ILE A 492 16.01 -25.51 -7.71
N GLN A 493 16.80 -26.23 -6.92
CA GLN A 493 17.50 -27.44 -7.36
C GLN A 493 16.78 -28.68 -6.83
N ILE A 494 16.50 -29.63 -7.73
CA ILE A 494 15.76 -30.86 -7.45
C ILE A 494 16.60 -32.04 -7.93
N ASP A 495 16.88 -32.98 -7.03
CA ASP A 495 17.49 -34.26 -7.39
C ASP A 495 16.46 -35.12 -8.12
N LEU A 496 16.86 -35.66 -9.27
CA LEU A 496 16.04 -36.48 -10.13
C LEU A 496 16.43 -37.95 -10.04
N PHE A 497 15.41 -38.79 -9.95
CA PHE A 497 15.55 -40.23 -9.85
C PHE A 497 14.73 -40.95 -10.92
N ASP A 498 15.29 -42.04 -11.40
CA ASP A 498 14.61 -43.06 -12.20
C ASP A 498 14.00 -44.11 -11.26
N PHE A 499 12.68 -44.23 -11.27
CA PHE A 499 11.96 -45.15 -10.39
C PHE A 499 11.64 -46.45 -11.14
N GLN A 500 11.96 -47.58 -10.51
CA GLN A 500 11.87 -48.91 -11.11
C GLN A 500 10.78 -49.75 -10.43
N GLY A 501 10.05 -50.52 -11.23
CA GLY A 501 9.05 -51.49 -10.74
C GLY A 501 7.70 -50.86 -10.34
N SER A 502 6.78 -51.71 -9.86
CA SER A 502 5.44 -51.32 -9.40
C SER A 502 5.39 -50.90 -7.93
N ASN A 503 6.46 -51.12 -7.18
CA ASN A 503 6.49 -50.91 -5.73
C ASN A 503 6.38 -49.43 -5.32
N PHE A 504 6.49 -48.50 -6.27
CA PHE A 504 6.13 -47.09 -6.07
C PHE A 504 4.68 -46.89 -5.56
N PHE A 505 3.79 -47.84 -5.84
CA PHE A 505 2.41 -47.80 -5.36
C PHE A 505 2.17 -48.64 -4.09
N GLU A 506 3.19 -49.35 -3.61
CA GLU A 506 3.08 -50.21 -2.45
C GLU A 506 3.24 -49.38 -1.17
N LEU A 507 2.27 -49.52 -0.26
CA LEU A 507 2.31 -48.82 1.02
C LEU A 507 3.49 -49.36 1.84
N PHE A 508 4.27 -48.43 2.40
CA PHE A 508 5.41 -48.72 3.30
C PHE A 508 6.64 -49.35 2.66
N GLU A 509 6.70 -49.46 1.33
CA GLU A 509 7.95 -49.81 0.63
C GLU A 509 8.62 -48.57 0.05
N GLU A 510 9.95 -48.49 0.18
CA GLU A 510 10.72 -47.49 -0.54
C GLU A 510 10.88 -47.97 -1.99
N PRO A 511 10.44 -47.18 -3.00
CA PRO A 511 10.56 -47.60 -4.39
C PRO A 511 12.03 -47.74 -4.77
N ALA A 512 12.32 -48.77 -5.56
CA ALA A 512 13.66 -48.91 -6.12
C ALA A 512 13.94 -47.70 -7.02
N ARG A 513 15.02 -46.98 -6.76
CA ARG A 513 15.38 -45.78 -7.51
C ARG A 513 16.86 -45.72 -7.85
N ASN A 514 17.17 -45.24 -9.05
CA ASN A 514 18.53 -44.90 -9.45
C ASN A 514 18.64 -43.38 -9.52
N GLU A 515 19.75 -42.83 -9.02
CA GLU A 515 20.06 -41.42 -9.22
C GLU A 515 20.28 -41.16 -10.70
N PHE A 516 19.55 -40.20 -11.24
CA PHE A 516 19.71 -39.75 -12.63
C PHE A 516 20.59 -38.51 -12.66
N GLY A 517 20.26 -37.48 -11.89
CA GLY A 517 21.01 -36.23 -11.89
C GLY A 517 20.26 -35.15 -11.13
N THR A 518 20.47 -33.89 -11.49
CA THR A 518 19.79 -32.76 -10.86
C THR A 518 19.17 -31.83 -11.89
N ILE A 519 18.08 -31.16 -11.51
CA ILE A 519 17.54 -30.05 -12.29
C ILE A 519 17.52 -28.78 -11.47
N THR A 520 17.91 -27.68 -12.10
CA THR A 520 17.78 -26.34 -11.55
C THR A 520 16.71 -25.61 -12.36
N ILE A 521 15.65 -25.20 -11.69
CA ILE A 521 14.51 -24.50 -12.29
C ILE A 521 14.62 -23.02 -11.92
N THR A 522 14.68 -22.14 -12.91
CA THR A 522 14.76 -20.68 -12.73
C THR A 522 13.66 -20.02 -13.57
N PRO A 523 12.58 -19.47 -12.99
CA PRO A 523 11.56 -18.78 -13.75
C PRO A 523 12.18 -17.57 -14.47
N SER A 524 11.97 -17.49 -15.78
CA SER A 524 12.47 -16.39 -16.61
C SER A 524 11.38 -15.41 -17.01
N GLY A 525 10.12 -15.80 -16.77
CA GLY A 525 8.94 -15.02 -17.05
C GLY A 525 7.71 -15.79 -16.59
N CYS A 526 6.55 -15.23 -16.85
CA CYS A 526 5.34 -15.75 -16.23
C CYS A 526 4.84 -17.08 -16.87
N ASP A 527 5.11 -17.26 -18.16
CA ASP A 527 4.88 -18.50 -18.90
C ASP A 527 6.17 -19.12 -19.46
N SER A 528 7.34 -18.68 -18.98
CA SER A 528 8.65 -19.19 -19.38
C SER A 528 9.55 -19.48 -18.18
N MET A 529 10.38 -20.51 -18.31
CA MET A 529 11.40 -20.84 -17.32
C MET A 529 12.65 -21.39 -17.99
N HIS A 530 13.78 -21.05 -17.40
CA HIS A 530 15.07 -21.63 -17.72
C HIS A 530 15.29 -22.87 -16.86
N ILE A 531 15.56 -24.00 -17.51
CA ILE A 531 15.83 -25.28 -16.86
C ILE A 531 17.25 -25.71 -17.19
N GLN A 532 18.03 -25.99 -16.15
CA GLN A 532 19.34 -26.57 -16.30
C GLN A 532 19.33 -28.00 -15.77
N VAL A 533 19.68 -28.99 -16.60
CA VAL A 533 19.74 -30.41 -16.23
C VAL A 533 21.21 -30.82 -16.16
N ALA A 534 21.65 -31.34 -15.02
CA ALA A 534 22.99 -31.90 -14.85
C ALA A 534 22.92 -33.43 -14.70
N HIS A 535 23.57 -34.16 -15.61
CA HIS A 535 23.61 -35.63 -15.66
C HIS A 535 24.95 -36.09 -16.25
N ASP A 536 25.57 -37.12 -15.66
CA ASP A 536 26.85 -37.68 -16.11
C ASP A 536 27.99 -36.65 -16.31
N GLY A 537 28.02 -35.62 -15.46
CA GLY A 537 29.00 -34.53 -15.51
C GLY A 537 28.81 -33.54 -16.67
N LEU A 538 27.71 -33.67 -17.42
CA LEU A 538 27.28 -32.72 -18.44
C LEU A 538 26.12 -31.87 -17.92
N THR A 539 26.08 -30.63 -18.39
CA THR A 539 25.01 -29.67 -18.07
C THR A 539 24.35 -29.24 -19.36
N HIS A 540 23.01 -29.29 -19.39
CA HIS A 540 22.20 -28.90 -20.53
C HIS A 540 21.17 -27.85 -20.11
N ASP A 541 21.05 -26.80 -20.92
CA ASP A 541 20.15 -25.68 -20.68
C ASP A 541 18.96 -25.73 -21.65
N PHE A 542 17.78 -25.43 -21.13
CA PHE A 542 16.52 -25.47 -21.86
C PHE A 542 15.65 -24.26 -21.50
N ASN A 543 14.79 -23.85 -22.44
CA ASN A 543 13.88 -22.73 -22.26
C ASN A 543 12.45 -23.23 -22.39
N PHE A 544 11.90 -23.64 -21.26
CA PHE A 544 10.57 -24.22 -21.17
C PHE A 544 9.49 -23.13 -21.22
N ARG A 545 8.39 -23.45 -21.90
CA ARG A 545 7.15 -22.66 -21.97
C ARG A 545 5.98 -23.45 -21.43
N ARG A 546 5.04 -22.76 -20.78
CA ARG A 546 3.83 -23.37 -20.22
C ARG A 546 2.86 -23.78 -21.33
N ILE A 547 2.35 -25.01 -21.29
CA ILE A 547 1.37 -25.52 -22.28
C ILE A 547 -0.03 -24.93 -22.04
N ASN A 548 -0.52 -24.94 -20.79
CA ASN A 548 -1.85 -24.44 -20.44
C ASN A 548 -1.75 -23.02 -19.86
N ASN A 549 -1.98 -22.01 -20.70
CA ASN A 549 -1.87 -20.62 -20.31
C ASN A 549 -3.19 -20.02 -19.78
N THR A 550 -4.37 -20.64 -19.99
CA THR A 550 -5.65 -19.96 -19.67
C THR A 550 -5.89 -19.74 -18.18
N THR A 551 -5.67 -20.75 -17.33
CA THR A 551 -5.88 -20.61 -15.87
C THR A 551 -4.82 -19.73 -15.20
N TYR A 552 -3.62 -19.65 -15.80
CA TYR A 552 -2.46 -18.98 -15.19
C TYR A 552 -2.23 -17.57 -15.71
N LYS A 553 -2.85 -17.19 -16.84
CA LYS A 553 -2.82 -15.82 -17.39
C LYS A 553 -3.14 -14.74 -16.35
N LYS A 554 -3.97 -15.02 -15.35
CA LYS A 554 -4.32 -14.04 -14.29
C LYS A 554 -3.12 -13.61 -13.44
N TYR A 555 -2.13 -14.48 -13.24
CA TYR A 555 -0.92 -14.17 -12.47
C TYR A 555 0.14 -13.42 -13.29
N CYS A 556 -0.08 -13.33 -14.61
CA CYS A 556 0.84 -12.74 -15.56
C CYS A 556 0.34 -11.37 -15.98
N LEU A 557 1.24 -10.40 -15.93
CA LEU A 557 0.92 -9.06 -16.37
C LEU A 557 1.06 -9.00 -17.88
N GLN A 558 0.00 -8.55 -18.54
CA GLN A 558 0.03 -8.21 -19.94
C GLN A 558 0.41 -6.74 -20.03
N ASN A 559 1.60 -6.46 -20.55
CA ASN A 559 2.05 -5.12 -20.91
C ASN A 559 1.35 -4.64 -22.19
#